data_AF-A0A640S0Z0-F1
#
_entry.id   AF-A0A640S0Z0-F1
#
_cell.length_a   1.000
_cell.length_b   1.000
_cell.length_c   1.000
_cell.angle_alpha   90.00
_cell.angle_beta   90.00
_cell.angle_gamma   90.00
#
_symmetry.space_group_name_H-M   'P 1'
#
loop_
_entity.id
_entity.type
_entity.pdbx_description
1 polymer ?
#
loop_
_entity_poly.entity_id
_entity_poly.type
_entity_poly.pdbx_seq_one_letter_code
_entity_poly.pdbx_strand_id
1 'polypeptide(L)'
;MLTVLLAGALTLVLRSCLDGKGRGAAMDVRLGVEASMKVSLLARAWGVDAEGVVLRLLEHFEGSDEQAPAGPATGLVAVHALYSGHKVPGEYDPESQSLVILSGPAQGRYKTPSGAATAVLQAYNPEVAPHRNGWSFWVVDATGARLQSLRRVRTTAAESEEREKNEHGG
;
A
#
# COMPACT_ATOMS: atom_id res chain seq x y z
N MET A 1 -15.01 -20.24 43.16
CA MET A 1 -16.04 -20.12 42.10
C MET A 1 -15.70 -18.86 41.30
N LEU A 2 -15.25 -19.03 40.06
CA LEU A 2 -14.79 -17.94 39.20
C LEU A 2 -15.87 -17.65 38.18
N THR A 3 -16.54 -16.50 38.32
CA THR A 3 -17.59 -16.06 37.40
C THR A 3 -16.97 -15.63 36.08
N VAL A 4 -17.30 -16.37 35.02
CA VAL A 4 -17.00 -16.03 33.62
C VAL A 4 -17.94 -14.90 33.22
N LEU A 5 -17.40 -13.71 32.93
CA LEU A 5 -18.14 -12.64 32.26
C LEU A 5 -17.66 -12.56 30.82
N LEU A 6 -18.52 -13.05 29.91
CA LEU A 6 -18.47 -12.78 28.49
C LEU A 6 -18.53 -11.26 28.26
N ALA A 7 -17.51 -10.71 27.59
CA ALA A 7 -17.62 -9.43 26.90
C ALA A 7 -16.79 -9.53 25.61
N GLY A 8 -17.38 -10.17 24.60
CA GLY A 8 -16.84 -10.23 23.25
C GLY A 8 -17.06 -8.91 22.52
N ALA A 9 -16.11 -7.98 22.66
CA ALA A 9 -15.79 -6.92 21.73
C ALA A 9 -14.57 -6.18 22.29
N LEU A 10 -13.38 -6.48 21.77
CA LEU A 10 -12.19 -5.71 22.09
C LEU A 10 -12.21 -4.44 21.23
N THR A 11 -12.63 -3.34 21.82
CA THR A 11 -12.54 -2.01 21.21
C THR A 11 -11.11 -1.51 21.33
N LEU A 12 -10.46 -1.31 20.19
CA LEU A 12 -9.14 -0.70 20.12
C LEU A 12 -9.29 0.77 19.72
N VAL A 13 -8.80 1.69 20.54
CA VAL A 13 -8.83 3.12 20.26
C VAL A 13 -7.43 3.56 19.85
N LEU A 14 -7.16 3.67 18.54
CA LEU A 14 -5.92 4.29 18.08
C LEU A 14 -6.03 5.82 18.22
N ARG A 15 -5.20 6.42 19.08
CA ARG A 15 -5.04 7.87 19.12
C ARG A 15 -3.99 8.30 18.10
N SER A 16 -4.44 8.92 17.02
CA SER A 16 -3.55 9.62 16.09
C SER A 16 -3.10 10.94 16.73
N CYS A 17 -1.84 11.03 17.13
CA CYS A 17 -1.19 12.29 17.51
C CYS A 17 -0.67 12.99 16.25
N LEU A 18 -1.58 13.57 15.47
CA LEU A 18 -1.26 14.55 14.44
C LEU A 18 -1.64 15.93 14.97
N ASP A 19 -0.59 16.67 15.32
CA ASP A 19 -0.44 18.12 15.47
C ASP A 19 -1.59 18.98 16.05
N GLY A 20 -1.23 19.71 17.10
CA GLY A 20 -1.81 20.98 17.56
C GLY A 20 -3.22 21.36 17.12
N LYS A 21 -4.17 21.21 18.05
CA LYS A 21 -5.43 21.98 18.13
C LYS A 21 -6.56 21.55 17.19
N GLY A 22 -7.20 20.44 17.54
CA GLY A 22 -8.59 20.19 17.14
C GLY A 22 -9.00 18.73 17.23
N ARG A 23 -9.68 18.36 18.33
CA ARG A 23 -10.56 17.18 18.48
C ARG A 23 -10.24 16.03 17.50
N GLY A 24 -9.21 15.25 17.81
CA GLY A 24 -8.96 13.98 17.12
C GLY A 24 -10.18 13.08 17.29
N ALA A 25 -10.90 12.82 16.20
CA ALA A 25 -11.96 11.84 16.18
C ALA A 25 -11.32 10.47 16.49
N ALA A 26 -11.67 9.90 17.65
CA ALA A 26 -11.32 8.52 17.95
C ALA A 26 -11.96 7.63 16.89
N MET A 27 -11.15 7.08 15.98
CA MET A 27 -11.63 6.12 15.00
C MET A 27 -11.66 4.75 15.67
N ASP A 28 -12.87 4.26 15.94
CA ASP A 28 -13.11 2.93 16.49
C ASP A 28 -12.89 1.88 15.39
N VAL A 29 -11.91 0.99 15.59
CA VAL A 29 -11.67 -0.14 14.68
C VAL A 29 -12.20 -1.40 15.34
N ARG A 30 -13.19 -2.02 14.70
CA ARG A 30 -13.79 -3.27 15.17
C ARG A 30 -13.01 -4.47 14.63
N LEU A 31 -12.45 -5.26 15.53
CA LEU A 31 -11.81 -6.52 15.19
C LEU A 31 -12.85 -7.66 15.23
N GLY A 32 -12.78 -8.56 14.25
CA GLY A 32 -13.54 -9.82 14.31
C GLY A 32 -13.08 -10.71 15.46
N VAL A 33 -13.92 -11.66 15.87
CA VAL A 33 -13.67 -12.53 17.04
C VAL A 33 -12.31 -13.24 16.95
N GLU A 34 -11.97 -13.79 15.78
CA GLU A 34 -10.69 -14.46 15.57
C GLU A 34 -9.49 -13.52 15.72
N ALA A 35 -9.58 -12.32 15.13
CA ALA A 35 -8.54 -11.31 15.25
C ALA A 35 -8.38 -10.85 16.72
N SER A 36 -9.49 -10.69 17.45
CA SER A 36 -9.48 -10.36 18.87
C SER A 36 -8.78 -11.44 19.70
N MET A 37 -8.98 -12.72 19.39
CA MET A 37 -8.30 -13.83 20.08
C MET A 37 -6.79 -13.81 19.83
N LYS A 38 -6.36 -13.55 18.59
CA LYS A 38 -4.94 -13.45 18.22
C LYS A 38 -4.26 -12.27 18.91
N VAL A 39 -4.90 -11.09 18.92
CA VAL A 39 -4.38 -9.92 19.64
C VAL A 39 -4.29 -10.17 21.15
N SER A 40 -5.31 -10.81 21.73
CA SER A 40 -5.29 -11.16 23.17
C SER A 40 -4.18 -12.14 23.53
N LEU A 41 -3.90 -13.10 22.64
CA LEU A 41 -2.80 -14.05 22.81
C LEU A 41 -1.43 -13.34 22.78
N LEU A 42 -1.22 -12.44 21.82
CA LEU A 42 0.01 -11.65 21.70
C LEU A 42 0.19 -10.69 22.88
N ALA A 43 -0.89 -10.04 23.33
CA ALA A 43 -0.88 -9.15 24.50
C ALA A 43 -0.36 -9.89 25.74
N ARG A 44 -0.88 -11.09 25.98
CA ARG A 44 -0.43 -11.95 27.08
C ARG A 44 1.03 -12.40 26.91
N ALA A 45 1.43 -12.79 25.70
CA ALA A 45 2.78 -13.27 25.42
C ALA A 45 3.84 -12.18 25.62
N TRP A 46 3.50 -10.92 25.28
CA TRP A 46 4.40 -9.78 25.34
C TRP A 46 4.25 -8.93 26.61
N GLY A 47 3.25 -9.22 27.45
CA GLY A 47 2.99 -8.46 28.67
C GLY A 47 2.55 -7.02 28.40
N VAL A 48 1.91 -6.77 27.26
CA VAL A 48 1.40 -5.45 26.85
C VAL A 48 -0.12 -5.51 26.64
N ASP A 49 -0.77 -4.37 26.55
CA ASP A 49 -2.17 -4.31 26.16
C ASP A 49 -2.35 -4.46 24.64
N ALA A 50 -3.61 -4.49 24.20
CA ALA A 50 -3.94 -4.66 22.79
C ALA A 50 -3.41 -3.52 21.91
N GLU A 51 -3.33 -2.30 22.44
CA GLU A 51 -2.78 -1.14 21.73
C GLU A 51 -1.28 -1.33 21.52
N GLY A 52 -0.55 -1.72 22.57
CA GLY A 52 0.87 -2.05 22.50
C GLY A 52 1.18 -3.22 21.56
N VAL A 53 0.30 -4.22 21.44
CA VAL A 53 0.44 -5.28 20.42
C VAL A 53 0.40 -4.68 19.02
N VAL A 54 -0.59 -3.82 18.74
CA VAL A 54 -0.76 -3.23 17.40
C VAL A 54 0.38 -2.29 17.08
N LEU A 55 0.78 -1.42 18.01
CA LEU A 55 1.91 -0.52 17.83
C LEU A 55 3.20 -1.30 17.54
N ARG A 56 3.49 -2.34 18.32
CA ARG A 56 4.67 -3.17 18.10
C ARG A 56 4.65 -3.92 16.77
N LEU A 57 3.47 -4.39 16.34
CA LEU A 57 3.32 -5.00 15.02
C LEU A 57 3.55 -3.98 13.92
N LEU A 58 2.99 -2.77 14.04
CA LEU A 58 3.20 -1.69 13.09
C LEU A 58 4.68 -1.32 13.02
N GLU A 59 5.33 -1.07 14.15
CA GLU A 59 6.78 -0.81 14.23
C GLU A 59 7.59 -1.93 13.59
N HIS A 60 7.21 -3.19 13.83
CA HIS A 60 7.89 -4.34 13.23
C HIS A 60 7.76 -4.36 11.70
N PHE A 61 6.58 -4.07 11.15
CA PHE A 61 6.37 -4.07 9.70
C PHE A 61 6.86 -2.78 9.01
N GLU A 62 6.83 -1.65 9.70
CA GLU A 62 7.45 -0.39 9.26
C GLU A 62 8.98 -0.51 9.25
N GLY A 63 9.56 -1.21 10.23
CA GLY A 63 10.99 -1.51 10.29
C GLY A 63 11.42 -2.72 9.45
N SER A 64 10.48 -3.56 9.00
CA SER A 64 10.76 -4.69 8.09
C SER A 64 10.72 -4.30 6.61
N ASP A 65 10.77 -3.00 6.30
CA ASP A 65 11.19 -2.48 4.98
C ASP A 65 12.71 -2.70 4.72
N GLU A 66 13.33 -3.68 5.40
CA GLU A 66 14.68 -4.16 5.15
C GLU A 66 14.72 -4.86 3.77
N GLN A 67 14.91 -4.03 2.76
CA GLN A 67 15.45 -4.26 1.42
C GLN A 67 14.63 -5.15 0.46
N ALA A 68 13.70 -4.52 -0.24
CA ALA A 68 13.68 -4.72 -1.69
C ALA A 68 15.01 -4.19 -2.25
N PRO A 69 15.76 -4.96 -3.06
CA PRO A 69 16.98 -4.46 -3.66
C PRO A 69 16.62 -3.21 -4.45
N ALA A 70 17.26 -2.08 -4.11
CA ALA A 70 17.31 -0.94 -5.00
C ALA A 70 18.01 -1.42 -6.29
N GLY A 71 17.21 -1.89 -7.25
CA GLY A 71 17.63 -2.00 -8.63
C GLY A 71 18.18 -0.63 -9.05
N PRO A 72 19.25 -0.60 -9.86
CA PRO A 72 19.98 0.62 -10.16
C PRO A 72 19.04 1.71 -10.68
N ALA A 73 19.38 2.97 -10.38
CA ALA A 73 18.61 4.18 -10.66
C ALA A 73 18.32 4.43 -12.16
N THR A 74 17.49 3.59 -12.78
CA THR A 74 17.05 3.67 -14.18
C THR A 74 15.67 4.28 -14.29
N GLY A 75 15.33 5.33 -13.53
CA GLY A 75 14.02 6.01 -13.64
C GLY A 75 12.79 5.11 -13.40
N LEU A 76 13.00 3.85 -13.01
CA LEU A 76 11.97 2.87 -12.68
C LEU A 76 11.40 3.21 -11.31
N VAL A 77 10.09 3.13 -11.20
CA VAL A 77 9.34 3.40 -9.98
C VAL A 77 8.98 2.07 -9.33
N ALA A 78 9.53 1.81 -8.15
CA ALA A 78 9.14 0.66 -7.34
C ALA A 78 7.66 0.76 -6.96
N VAL A 79 6.91 -0.31 -7.20
CA VAL A 79 5.48 -0.42 -6.92
C VAL A 79 5.15 -1.76 -6.31
N HIS A 80 4.06 -1.81 -5.55
CA HIS A 80 3.48 -3.07 -5.12
C HIS A 80 1.96 -3.08 -5.30
N ALA A 81 1.39 -4.28 -5.39
CA ALA A 81 -0.04 -4.48 -5.29
C ALA A 81 -0.35 -5.33 -4.05
N LEU A 82 -1.40 -4.97 -3.32
CA LEU A 82 -1.96 -5.80 -2.25
C LEU A 82 -3.19 -6.51 -2.79
N TYR A 83 -3.10 -7.83 -2.99
CA TYR A 83 -4.21 -8.62 -3.51
C TYR A 83 -4.40 -9.92 -2.72
N SER A 84 -5.60 -10.13 -2.18
CA SER A 84 -5.94 -11.30 -1.36
C SER A 84 -4.96 -11.56 -0.19
N GLY A 85 -4.40 -10.50 0.40
CA GLY A 85 -3.40 -10.60 1.47
C GLY A 85 -1.96 -10.82 1.00
N HIS A 86 -1.72 -10.91 -0.31
CA HIS A 86 -0.38 -11.02 -0.89
C HIS A 86 0.12 -9.65 -1.35
N LYS A 87 1.35 -9.29 -0.94
CA LYS A 87 2.12 -8.17 -1.50
C LYS A 87 2.83 -8.67 -2.74
N VAL A 88 2.48 -8.12 -3.90
CA VAL A 88 3.08 -8.44 -5.20
C VAL A 88 4.00 -7.29 -5.57
N PRO A 89 5.34 -7.46 -5.50
CA PRO A 89 6.29 -6.40 -5.85
C PRO A 89 6.46 -6.28 -7.36
N GLY A 90 6.70 -5.06 -7.82
CA GLY A 90 6.92 -4.74 -9.22
C GLY A 90 7.69 -3.44 -9.44
N GLU A 91 8.08 -3.22 -10.69
CA GLU A 91 8.76 -2.01 -11.15
C GLU A 91 8.00 -1.43 -12.33
N TYR A 92 7.63 -0.15 -12.22
CA TYR A 92 6.96 0.60 -13.27
C TYR A 92 7.96 1.47 -14.02
N ASP A 93 8.01 1.31 -15.34
CA ASP A 93 8.76 2.19 -16.22
C ASP A 93 7.87 3.33 -16.72
N PRO A 94 8.12 4.59 -16.30
CA PRO A 94 7.32 5.72 -16.75
C PRO A 94 7.56 6.06 -18.22
N GLU A 95 8.73 5.77 -18.80
CA GLU A 95 9.03 6.05 -20.21
C GLU A 95 8.24 5.14 -21.13
N SER A 96 8.34 3.82 -20.93
CA SER A 96 7.63 2.83 -21.75
C SER A 96 6.20 2.52 -21.28
N GLN A 97 5.80 3.04 -20.12
CA GLN A 97 4.56 2.70 -19.42
C GLN A 97 4.41 1.18 -19.15
N SER A 98 5.52 0.45 -19.15
CA SER A 98 5.54 -0.98 -18.88
C SER A 98 5.66 -1.26 -17.38
N LEU A 99 5.24 -2.44 -16.96
CA LEU A 99 5.36 -2.87 -15.57
C LEU A 99 5.94 -4.28 -15.52
N VAL A 100 6.95 -4.47 -14.68
CA VAL A 100 7.56 -5.77 -14.41
C VAL A 100 7.10 -6.24 -13.04
N ILE A 101 6.56 -7.45 -12.96
CA ILE A 101 6.25 -8.11 -11.69
C ILE A 101 7.49 -8.92 -11.31
N LEU A 102 8.07 -8.60 -10.15
CA LEU A 102 9.35 -9.16 -9.73
C LEU A 102 9.22 -10.56 -9.14
N SER A 103 8.11 -10.86 -8.46
CA SER A 103 7.91 -12.16 -7.81
C SER A 103 6.44 -12.58 -7.74
N GLY A 104 6.23 -13.87 -7.50
CA GLY A 104 4.91 -14.48 -7.39
C GLY A 104 4.45 -15.19 -8.67
N PRO A 105 3.23 -15.76 -8.66
CA PRO A 105 2.71 -16.56 -9.77
C PRO A 105 2.41 -15.74 -11.04
N ALA A 106 2.39 -14.41 -10.93
CA ALA A 106 2.25 -13.48 -12.04
C ALA A 106 3.59 -12.82 -12.44
N GLN A 107 4.73 -13.43 -12.13
CA GLN A 107 6.04 -12.89 -12.50
C GLN A 107 6.17 -12.72 -14.02
N GLY A 108 6.68 -11.57 -14.45
CA GLY A 108 6.90 -11.29 -15.87
C GLY A 108 6.87 -9.80 -16.21
N ARG A 109 7.15 -9.50 -17.49
CA ARG A 109 7.10 -8.14 -18.04
C ARG A 109 5.80 -7.91 -18.80
N TYR A 110 5.12 -6.82 -18.49
CA TYR A 110 3.84 -6.45 -19.07
C TYR A 110 3.93 -5.09 -19.75
N LYS A 111 3.33 -4.99 -20.94
CA LYS A 111 3.33 -3.75 -21.74
C LYS A 111 2.53 -2.61 -21.09
N THR A 112 1.62 -2.92 -20.17
CA THR A 112 0.80 -1.92 -19.48
C THR A 112 0.56 -2.30 -18.02
N PRO A 113 0.29 -1.33 -17.13
CA PRO A 113 -0.03 -1.61 -15.72
C PRO A 113 -1.33 -2.41 -15.57
N SER A 114 -2.29 -2.22 -16.49
CA SER A 114 -3.54 -3.00 -16.52
C SER A 114 -3.28 -4.46 -16.89
N GLY A 115 -2.40 -4.72 -17.87
CA GLY A 115 -2.01 -6.09 -18.23
C GLY A 115 -1.35 -6.82 -17.07
N ALA A 116 -0.49 -6.13 -16.31
CA ALA A 116 0.10 -6.68 -15.10
C ALA A 116 -0.95 -6.95 -14.01
N ALA A 117 -1.91 -6.04 -13.80
CA ALA A 117 -2.99 -6.24 -12.83
C ALA A 117 -3.87 -7.44 -13.20
N THR A 118 -4.22 -7.60 -14.48
CA THR A 118 -4.97 -8.77 -14.97
C THR A 118 -4.20 -10.06 -14.73
N ALA A 119 -2.88 -10.09 -14.94
CA ALA A 119 -2.06 -11.26 -14.66
C ALA A 119 -2.06 -11.64 -13.17
N VAL A 120 -1.98 -10.66 -12.27
CA VAL A 120 -2.14 -10.90 -10.82
C VAL A 120 -3.51 -11.49 -10.52
N LEU A 121 -4.57 -10.94 -11.11
CA LEU A 121 -5.93 -11.45 -10.92
C LEU A 121 -6.06 -12.90 -11.41
N GLN A 122 -5.60 -13.21 -12.63
CA GLN A 122 -5.67 -14.57 -13.17
C GLN A 122 -4.86 -15.58 -12.36
N ALA A 123 -3.73 -15.15 -11.81
CA ALA A 123 -2.86 -16.01 -11.02
C ALA A 123 -3.43 -16.35 -9.63
N TYR A 124 -4.14 -15.41 -9.00
CA TYR A 124 -4.65 -15.57 -7.63
C TYR A 124 -6.15 -15.88 -7.54
N ASN A 125 -6.95 -15.44 -8.51
CA ASN A 125 -8.39 -15.72 -8.55
C ASN A 125 -8.91 -15.71 -10.01
N PRO A 126 -8.84 -16.85 -10.72
CA PRO A 126 -9.22 -16.94 -12.13
C PRO A 126 -10.72 -16.81 -12.38
N GLU A 127 -11.57 -16.88 -11.36
CA GLU A 127 -13.03 -16.81 -11.50
C GLU A 127 -13.56 -15.37 -11.58
N VAL A 128 -12.72 -14.36 -11.31
CA VAL A 128 -13.12 -12.94 -11.32
C VAL A 128 -12.92 -12.34 -12.71
N ALA A 129 -13.91 -11.54 -13.15
CA ALA A 129 -13.85 -10.83 -14.41
C ALA A 129 -12.57 -9.96 -14.51
N PRO A 130 -11.81 -10.06 -15.62
CA PRO A 130 -10.45 -9.49 -15.72
C PRO A 130 -10.40 -7.96 -15.85
N HIS A 131 -11.51 -7.25 -15.66
CA HIS A 131 -11.62 -5.80 -15.83
C HIS A 131 -11.21 -5.05 -14.56
N ARG A 132 -9.90 -5.00 -14.28
CA ARG A 132 -9.34 -4.16 -13.21
C ARG A 132 -8.58 -2.98 -13.81
N ASN A 133 -8.81 -1.78 -13.27
CA ASN A 133 -8.04 -0.61 -13.63
C ASN A 133 -6.63 -0.72 -13.02
N GLY A 134 -5.62 -1.01 -13.84
CA GLY A 134 -4.23 -1.15 -13.38
C GLY A 134 -3.69 0.09 -12.68
N TRP A 135 -4.15 1.28 -13.03
CA TRP A 135 -3.62 2.53 -12.48
C TRP A 135 -3.99 2.77 -11.01
N SER A 136 -5.11 2.21 -10.55
CA SER A 136 -5.50 2.25 -9.13
C SER A 136 -5.15 0.97 -8.37
N PHE A 137 -4.64 -0.05 -9.07
CA PHE A 137 -4.26 -1.33 -8.51
C PHE A 137 -2.86 -1.31 -7.88
N TRP A 138 -1.93 -0.60 -8.51
CA TRP A 138 -0.55 -0.47 -8.05
C TRP A 138 -0.36 0.73 -7.12
N VAL A 139 0.44 0.53 -6.08
CA VAL A 139 0.83 1.52 -5.08
C VAL A 139 2.33 1.77 -5.24
N VAL A 140 2.74 3.04 -5.26
CA VAL A 140 4.15 3.44 -5.31
C VAL A 140 4.77 3.30 -3.94
N ASP A 141 5.86 2.55 -3.84
CA ASP A 141 6.51 2.23 -2.56
C ASP A 141 6.97 3.51 -1.85
N ALA A 142 7.61 4.42 -2.60
CA ALA A 142 8.18 5.66 -2.04
C ALA A 142 7.14 6.64 -1.47
N THR A 143 5.87 6.55 -1.86
CA THR A 143 4.85 7.56 -1.47
C THR A 143 3.59 6.96 -0.85
N GLY A 144 3.39 5.64 -0.96
CA GLY A 144 2.11 5.00 -0.66
C GLY A 144 0.96 5.44 -1.57
N ALA A 145 1.21 6.28 -2.58
CA ALA A 145 0.19 6.79 -3.48
C ALA A 145 -0.13 5.77 -4.58
N ARG A 146 -1.33 5.84 -5.14
CA ARG A 146 -1.69 5.04 -6.32
C ARG A 146 -0.86 5.47 -7.53
N LEU A 147 -0.54 4.52 -8.39
CA LEU A 147 0.23 4.77 -9.62
C LEU A 147 -0.41 5.86 -10.52
N GLN A 148 -1.74 5.98 -10.50
CA GLN A 148 -2.47 7.04 -11.20
C GLN A 148 -1.96 8.46 -10.89
N SER A 149 -1.42 8.71 -9.69
CA SER A 149 -0.91 10.04 -9.30
C SER A 149 0.25 10.51 -10.18
N LEU A 150 1.07 9.59 -10.69
CA LEU A 150 2.20 9.91 -11.57
C LEU A 150 1.77 10.44 -12.94
N ARG A 151 0.53 10.16 -13.39
CA ARG A 151 0.02 10.69 -14.66
C ARG A 151 -0.16 12.22 -14.63
N ARG A 152 -0.44 12.79 -13.45
CA ARG A 152 -0.75 14.23 -13.33
C ARG A 152 0.50 15.11 -13.35
N VAL A 153 1.62 14.61 -12.85
CA VAL A 153 2.88 15.37 -12.74
C VAL A 153 3.48 15.69 -14.12
N ARG A 154 3.23 14.85 -15.14
CA ARG A 154 3.72 15.10 -16.50
C ARG A 154 3.06 16.28 -17.20
N THR A 155 1.82 16.62 -16.84
CA THR A 155 1.12 17.72 -17.51
C THR A 155 1.73 19.08 -17.16
N THR A 156 2.29 19.25 -15.96
CA THR A 156 2.81 20.55 -15.51
C THR A 156 4.24 20.87 -15.97
N ALA A 157 5.04 19.87 -16.32
CA ALA A 157 6.42 20.09 -16.78
C ALA A 157 6.52 20.47 -18.26
N ALA A 158 5.60 20.00 -19.11
CA ALA A 158 5.64 20.28 -20.54
C ALA A 158 5.17 21.70 -20.91
N GLU A 159 4.34 22.35 -20.08
CA GLU A 159 3.82 23.71 -20.37
C GLU A 159 4.76 24.84 -19.90
N SER A 160 5.82 24.54 -19.15
CA SER A 160 6.77 25.55 -18.65
C SER A 160 7.88 25.89 -19.65
N GLU A 161 8.24 24.98 -20.56
CA GLU A 161 9.32 25.20 -21.54
C GLU A 161 8.85 25.96 -22.80
N GLU A 162 7.55 25.97 -23.12
CA GLU A 162 7.04 26.62 -24.35
C GLU A 162 6.78 28.13 -24.19
N ARG A 163 6.74 28.66 -22.96
CA ARG A 163 6.53 30.10 -22.72
C ARG A 163 7.79 30.96 -22.88
N GLU A 164 8.99 30.39 -22.79
CA GLU A 164 10.24 31.16 -22.84
C GLU A 164 10.75 31.40 -24.27
N LYS A 165 10.18 30.72 -25.28
CA LYS A 165 10.62 30.86 -26.68
C LYS A 165 9.84 31.90 -27.50
N ASN A 166 8.74 32.43 -26.97
CA ASN A 166 7.88 33.38 -27.69
C ASN A 166 8.11 34.86 -27.35
N GLU A 167 9.07 35.20 -26.50
CA GLU A 167 9.34 36.60 -26.11
C GLU A 167 10.58 37.24 -26.79
N HIS A 168 11.25 36.55 -27.72
CA HIS A 168 12.45 37.09 -28.39
C HIS A 168 12.29 37.39 -29.89
N GLY A 169 11.05 37.53 -30.36
CA GLY A 169 10.74 37.88 -31.75
C GLY A 169 9.67 38.98 -31.81
N GLY A 170 10.06 40.21 -31.49
CA GLY A 170 9.25 41.42 -31.65
C GLY A 170 10.14 42.62 -31.93
#